data_AF-A0A151E8A7-F1
#
_entry.id   AF-A0A151E8A7-F1
#
_cell.length_a   1.000
_cell.length_b   1.000
_cell.length_c   1.000
_cell.angle_alpha   90.00
_cell.angle_beta   90.00
_cell.angle_gamma   90.00
#
_symmetry.space_group_name_H-M   'P 1'
#
loop_
_entity.id
_entity.type
_entity.pdbx_description
1 polymer ?
#
loop_
_entity_poly.entity_id
_entity_poly.type
_entity_poly.pdbx_seq_one_letter_code
_entity_poly.pdbx_strand_id
1 'polypeptide(L)'
;MAKRKIVKIDDEKCTGCGLCIPNCPEGAIQIIDGKARLVSDIFCDGLGACLGHCPEGAISTEEREAEPYDEKKTMGNIVKAGKNTIIAHLKHLKDHGETGYLNEALKYLKEKGIEIDFNATESRQDTQTQCGCPGTQMRDFSDEKVDTYDEGGSRPSQLKQWPIQLHLAPPFAPYFQGKDVLLVADCVGYTIGDFHKDYLKGRGLSIACPKLDSNQEIYLDKLIKLIDGAKINTLTVMTMEVPCCNGLLFLAKKAAEKAKRKIPIKSIVVGIKGDILKEEWV
;
A
#
# COMPACT_ATOMS: atom_id res chain seq x y z
N MET A 1 24.70 -25.82 2.75
CA MET A 1 23.99 -24.65 3.29
C MET A 1 22.63 -24.57 2.61
N ALA A 2 21.59 -24.07 3.28
CA ALA A 2 20.27 -23.95 2.67
C ALA A 2 20.21 -22.68 1.81
N LYS A 3 19.60 -22.76 0.62
CA LYS A 3 19.28 -21.58 -0.18
C LYS A 3 18.06 -20.91 0.44
N ARG A 4 18.15 -19.61 0.70
CA ARG A 4 17.01 -18.82 1.19
C ARG A 4 16.99 -17.46 0.52
N LYS A 5 15.80 -16.87 0.50
CA LYS A 5 15.55 -15.53 -0.02
C LYS A 5 16.08 -14.53 1.01
N ILE A 6 16.95 -13.61 0.58
CA ILE A 6 17.59 -12.60 1.43
C ILE A 6 17.47 -11.25 0.75
N VAL A 7 17.39 -10.20 1.57
CA VAL A 7 17.38 -8.82 1.10
C VAL A 7 18.75 -8.44 0.52
N LYS A 8 18.73 -7.93 -0.70
CA LYS A 8 19.88 -7.33 -1.39
C LYS A 8 19.68 -5.81 -1.48
N ILE A 9 20.73 -5.08 -1.13
CA ILE A 9 20.77 -3.61 -1.22
C ILE A 9 21.68 -3.21 -2.37
N ASP A 10 21.17 -2.37 -3.25
CA ASP A 10 21.87 -1.76 -4.39
C ASP A 10 22.57 -0.47 -3.93
N ASP A 11 23.90 -0.50 -3.87
CA ASP A 11 24.73 0.59 -3.38
C ASP A 11 24.64 1.86 -4.22
N GLU A 12 24.43 1.73 -5.52
CA GLU A 12 24.36 2.87 -6.44
C GLU A 12 23.08 3.66 -6.22
N LYS A 13 21.97 2.96 -5.93
CA LYS A 13 20.68 3.59 -5.66
C LYS A 13 20.49 3.99 -4.20
N CYS A 14 21.16 3.33 -3.27
CA CYS A 14 20.96 3.61 -1.85
C CYS A 14 21.48 5.01 -1.48
N THR A 15 20.62 5.88 -0.97
CA THR A 15 21.01 7.24 -0.52
C THR A 15 21.37 7.31 0.97
N GLY A 16 21.23 6.22 1.70
CA GLY A 16 21.49 6.20 3.15
C GLY A 16 20.39 6.81 4.02
N CYS A 17 19.21 7.11 3.47
CA CYS A 17 18.12 7.80 4.17
C CYS A 17 17.58 7.09 5.42
N GLY A 18 17.88 5.80 5.61
CA GLY A 18 17.53 5.04 6.83
C GLY A 18 16.07 4.63 6.97
N LEU A 19 15.19 4.97 6.01
CA LEU A 19 13.75 4.65 6.06
C LEU A 19 13.44 3.14 6.12
N CYS A 20 14.38 2.30 5.67
CA CYS A 20 14.27 0.84 5.79
C CYS A 20 14.52 0.29 7.20
N ILE A 21 15.22 1.04 8.07
CA ILE A 21 15.62 0.55 9.40
C ILE A 21 14.41 0.33 10.32
N PRO A 22 13.47 1.30 10.48
CA PRO A 22 12.29 1.08 11.32
C PRO A 22 11.40 -0.06 10.82
N ASN A 23 11.57 -0.45 9.55
CA ASN A 23 10.80 -1.49 8.86
C ASN A 23 11.56 -2.82 8.77
N CYS A 24 12.65 -2.98 9.52
CA CYS A 24 13.36 -4.23 9.73
C CYS A 24 13.27 -4.58 11.22
N PRO A 25 12.21 -5.26 11.67
CA PRO A 25 12.01 -5.63 13.07
C PRO A 25 13.20 -6.39 13.66
N GLU A 26 13.87 -7.17 12.80
CA GLU A 26 14.99 -8.03 13.17
C GLU A 26 16.31 -7.29 13.34
N GLY A 27 16.36 -6.00 12.99
CA GLY A 27 17.58 -5.19 13.04
C GLY A 27 18.67 -5.68 12.09
N ALA A 28 18.29 -6.42 11.04
CA ALA A 28 19.22 -6.94 10.05
C ALA A 28 19.85 -5.85 9.17
N ILE A 29 19.26 -4.65 9.13
CA ILE A 29 19.71 -3.52 8.31
C ILE A 29 20.20 -2.39 9.22
N GLN A 30 21.38 -1.84 8.92
CA GLN A 30 21.93 -0.65 9.58
C GLN A 30 22.50 0.31 8.54
N ILE A 31 22.67 1.59 8.90
CA ILE A 31 23.45 2.53 8.08
C ILE A 31 24.92 2.40 8.47
N ILE A 32 25.76 2.06 7.48
CA ILE A 32 27.22 2.01 7.60
C ILE A 32 27.79 2.76 6.39
N ASP A 33 28.71 3.69 6.64
CA ASP A 33 29.33 4.54 5.61
C ASP A 33 28.31 5.29 4.73
N GLY A 34 27.22 5.76 5.35
CA GLY A 34 26.15 6.48 4.67
C GLY A 34 25.31 5.62 3.72
N LYS A 35 25.38 4.29 3.83
CA LYS A 35 24.58 3.35 3.03
C LYS A 35 23.89 2.33 3.92
N ALA A 36 22.70 1.89 3.52
CA ALA A 36 22.05 0.77 4.18
C ALA A 36 22.82 -0.52 3.88
N ARG A 37 23.17 -1.28 4.92
CA ARG A 37 23.87 -2.54 4.84
C ARG A 37 23.09 -3.62 5.58
N LEU A 38 23.04 -4.81 5.00
CA LEU A 38 22.62 -5.99 5.72
C LEU A 38 23.78 -6.43 6.62
N VAL A 39 23.63 -6.29 7.93
CA VAL A 39 24.72 -6.55 8.90
C VAL A 39 24.82 -8.01 9.29
N SER A 40 23.74 -8.79 9.10
CA SER A 40 23.76 -10.23 9.31
C SER A 40 22.64 -10.91 8.53
N ASP A 41 23.02 -11.89 7.73
CA ASP A 41 22.07 -12.73 7.01
C ASP A 41 21.17 -13.50 7.99
N ILE A 42 21.69 -13.93 9.14
CA ILE A 42 20.95 -14.72 10.13
C ILE A 42 19.72 -13.98 10.64
N PHE A 43 19.77 -12.64 10.71
CA PHE A 43 18.64 -11.81 11.12
C PHE A 43 17.71 -11.43 9.96
N CYS A 44 18.09 -11.72 8.70
CA CYS A 44 17.19 -11.51 7.57
C CYS A 44 16.23 -12.71 7.44
N ASP A 45 14.96 -12.50 7.73
CA ASP A 45 13.90 -13.51 7.51
C ASP A 45 13.60 -13.76 6.02
N GLY A 46 13.97 -12.82 5.15
CA GLY A 46 13.74 -12.90 3.70
C GLY A 46 12.34 -12.47 3.26
N LEU A 47 11.52 -11.99 4.19
CA LEU A 47 10.13 -11.63 3.94
C LEU A 47 10.02 -10.32 3.16
N GLY A 48 10.94 -9.38 3.41
CA GLY A 48 11.09 -8.18 2.61
C GLY A 48 10.22 -6.99 3.04
N ALA A 49 9.85 -6.88 4.31
CA ALA A 49 9.10 -5.74 4.86
C ALA A 49 9.76 -4.37 4.56
N CYS A 50 11.08 -4.34 4.41
CA CYS A 50 11.84 -3.14 4.09
C CYS A 50 11.76 -2.69 2.61
N LEU A 51 11.37 -3.57 1.66
CA LEU A 51 11.41 -3.28 0.22
C LEU A 51 10.52 -2.08 -0.16
N GLY A 52 9.31 -2.01 0.40
CA GLY A 52 8.33 -0.95 0.08
C GLY A 52 8.66 0.42 0.68
N HIS A 53 9.68 0.50 1.53
CA HIS A 53 10.04 1.71 2.29
C HIS A 53 11.28 2.41 1.73
N CYS A 54 11.90 1.87 0.69
CA CYS A 54 13.01 2.52 0.00
C CYS A 54 12.49 3.41 -1.14
N PRO A 55 12.55 4.75 -1.02
CA PRO A 55 12.06 5.65 -2.07
C PRO A 55 12.83 5.50 -3.40
N GLU A 56 14.11 5.12 -3.31
CA GLU A 56 14.99 4.91 -4.45
C GLU A 56 14.84 3.53 -5.11
N GLY A 57 14.05 2.62 -4.50
CA GLY A 57 13.95 1.24 -4.95
C GLY A 57 15.29 0.49 -4.88
N ALA A 58 16.15 0.85 -3.92
CA ALA A 58 17.48 0.25 -3.75
C ALA A 58 17.43 -1.14 -3.08
N ILE A 59 16.28 -1.60 -2.62
CA ILE A 59 16.15 -2.85 -1.86
C ILE A 59 15.37 -3.86 -2.70
N SER A 60 15.90 -5.07 -2.81
CA SER A 60 15.33 -6.21 -3.54
C SER A 60 15.56 -7.50 -2.77
N THR A 61 15.08 -8.63 -3.27
CA THR A 61 15.37 -9.95 -2.71
C THR A 61 16.10 -10.82 -3.71
N GLU A 62 17.12 -11.56 -3.27
CA GLU A 62 17.82 -12.57 -4.05
C GLU A 62 17.84 -13.91 -3.31
N GLU A 63 17.92 -15.03 -4.02
CA GLU A 63 18.20 -16.32 -3.40
C GLU A 63 19.71 -16.52 -3.34
N ARG A 64 20.25 -16.71 -2.14
CA ARG A 64 21.67 -17.03 -1.94
C ARG A 64 21.85 -18.09 -0.87
N GLU A 65 23.04 -18.69 -0.86
CA GLU A 65 23.45 -19.58 0.22
C GLU A 65 23.70 -18.74 1.48
N ALA A 66 23.02 -19.09 2.55
CA ALA A 66 23.20 -18.46 3.84
C ALA A 66 22.93 -19.46 4.96
N GLU A 67 23.45 -19.18 6.15
CA GLU A 67 23.05 -19.92 7.34
C GLU A 67 21.54 -19.81 7.53
N PRO A 68 20.82 -20.83 8.03
CA PRO A 68 19.39 -20.72 8.28
C PRO A 68 19.05 -19.57 9.25
N TYR A 69 17.87 -18.99 9.08
CA TYR A 69 17.32 -18.02 10.03
C TYR A 69 17.14 -18.67 11.42
N ASP A 70 17.44 -17.92 12.48
CA ASP A 70 17.39 -18.39 13.87
C ASP A 70 16.64 -17.36 14.73
N GLU A 71 15.36 -17.63 14.94
CA GLU A 71 14.44 -16.79 15.69
C GLU A 71 14.94 -16.50 17.12
N LYS A 72 15.57 -17.49 17.76
CA LYS A 72 16.07 -17.35 19.12
C LYS A 72 17.17 -16.31 19.22
N LYS A 73 18.07 -16.27 18.22
CA LYS A 73 19.11 -15.23 18.12
C LYS A 73 18.51 -13.87 17.81
N THR A 74 17.54 -13.81 16.91
CA THR A 74 16.85 -12.57 16.55
C THR A 74 16.15 -11.93 17.74
N MET A 75 15.43 -12.73 18.54
CA MET A 75 14.80 -12.27 19.78
C MET A 75 15.79 -11.70 20.79
N GLY A 76 17.03 -12.19 20.80
CA GLY A 76 18.11 -11.62 21.61
C GLY A 76 18.44 -10.16 21.28
N ASN A 77 18.20 -9.72 20.04
CA ASN A 77 18.33 -8.32 19.64
C ASN A 77 17.04 -7.54 19.84
N ILE A 78 15.90 -8.10 19.47
CA ILE A 78 14.58 -7.46 19.63
C ILE A 78 14.32 -7.07 21.08
N VAL A 79 14.65 -7.96 22.03
CA VAL A 79 14.45 -7.68 23.46
C VAL A 79 15.25 -6.46 23.93
N LYS A 80 16.45 -6.23 23.38
CA LYS A 80 17.26 -5.05 23.71
C LYS A 80 16.63 -3.76 23.21
N ALA A 81 15.83 -3.81 22.14
CA ALA A 81 15.12 -2.68 21.58
C ALA A 81 13.84 -2.29 22.34
N GLY A 82 13.40 -3.12 23.29
CA GLY A 82 12.32 -2.80 24.24
C GLY A 82 10.94 -3.36 23.88
N LYS A 83 9.98 -3.15 24.80
CA LYS A 83 8.65 -3.77 24.80
C LYS A 83 7.87 -3.59 23.50
N ASN A 84 7.86 -2.37 22.94
CA ASN A 84 7.10 -2.06 21.73
C ASN A 84 7.63 -2.82 20.51
N THR A 85 8.94 -2.98 20.41
CA THR A 85 9.59 -3.74 19.32
C THR A 85 9.26 -5.22 19.44
N ILE A 86 9.26 -5.77 20.66
CA ILE A 86 8.83 -7.15 20.91
C ILE A 86 7.37 -7.35 20.47
N ILE A 87 6.46 -6.45 20.84
CA ILE A 87 5.04 -6.54 20.43
C ILE A 87 4.90 -6.47 18.91
N ALA A 88 5.60 -5.53 18.26
CA ALA A 88 5.58 -5.38 16.82
C ALA A 88 6.07 -6.67 16.11
N HIS A 89 7.14 -7.27 16.61
CA HIS A 89 7.68 -8.52 16.11
C HIS A 89 6.71 -9.71 16.25
N LEU A 90 6.14 -9.90 17.45
CA LEU A 90 5.20 -10.99 17.69
C LEU A 90 3.92 -10.85 16.83
N LYS A 91 3.44 -9.62 16.63
CA LYS A 91 2.33 -9.34 15.71
C LYS A 91 2.71 -9.63 14.27
N HIS A 92 3.90 -9.22 13.85
CA HIS A 92 4.43 -9.49 12.52
C HIS A 92 4.43 -10.99 12.19
N LEU A 93 5.04 -11.82 13.06
CA LEU A 93 5.06 -13.28 12.90
C LEU A 93 3.64 -13.87 12.84
N LYS A 94 2.72 -13.36 13.66
CA LYS A 94 1.31 -13.78 13.67
C LYS A 94 0.58 -13.40 12.38
N ASP A 95 0.73 -12.16 11.90
CA ASP A 95 0.02 -11.61 10.75
C ASP A 95 0.47 -12.28 9.44
N HIS A 96 1.71 -12.77 9.39
CA HIS A 96 2.25 -13.53 8.26
C HIS A 96 2.08 -15.06 8.39
N GLY A 97 1.46 -15.55 9.47
CA GLY A 97 1.20 -16.98 9.66
C GLY A 97 2.43 -17.82 10.02
N GLU A 98 3.52 -17.19 10.45
CA GLU A 98 4.79 -17.81 10.83
C GLU A 98 4.72 -18.46 12.22
N THR A 99 3.78 -19.40 12.38
CA THR A 99 3.43 -20.01 13.67
C THR A 99 4.58 -20.75 14.34
N GLY A 100 5.51 -21.33 13.59
CA GLY A 100 6.71 -21.98 14.11
C GLY A 100 7.62 -21.00 14.84
N TYR A 101 8.03 -19.93 14.15
CA TYR A 101 8.87 -18.88 14.71
C TYR A 101 8.16 -18.12 15.82
N LEU A 102 6.86 -17.87 15.71
CA LEU A 102 6.08 -17.25 16.79
C LEU A 102 6.18 -18.06 18.10
N ASN A 103 6.07 -19.39 18.02
CA ASN A 103 6.22 -20.25 19.20
C ASN A 103 7.64 -20.22 19.78
N GLU A 104 8.66 -20.18 18.93
CA GLU A 104 10.06 -20.04 19.36
C GLU A 104 10.31 -18.70 20.05
N ALA A 105 9.75 -17.61 19.52
CA ALA A 105 9.83 -16.27 20.08
C ALA A 105 9.16 -16.20 21.46
N LEU A 106 7.94 -16.74 21.58
CA LEU A 106 7.21 -16.81 22.85
C LEU A 106 7.95 -17.66 23.89
N LYS A 107 8.55 -18.77 23.46
CA LYS A 107 9.39 -19.61 24.32
C LYS A 107 10.62 -18.85 24.81
N TYR A 108 11.29 -18.09 23.95
CA TYR A 108 12.42 -17.25 24.33
C TYR A 108 12.02 -16.22 25.40
N LEU A 109 10.90 -15.52 25.21
CA LEU A 109 10.40 -14.53 26.18
C LEU A 109 10.09 -15.17 27.53
N LYS A 110 9.46 -16.35 27.52
CA LYS A 110 9.19 -17.13 28.75
C LYS A 110 10.48 -17.54 29.46
N GLU A 111 11.48 -18.02 28.72
CA GLU A 111 12.80 -18.37 29.27
C GLU A 111 13.52 -17.16 29.90
N LYS A 112 13.26 -15.95 29.40
CA LYS A 112 13.83 -14.69 29.93
C LYS A 112 12.95 -14.02 30.99
N GLY A 113 11.81 -14.60 31.36
CA GLY A 113 10.88 -14.04 32.34
C GLY A 113 10.21 -12.75 31.87
N ILE A 114 10.09 -12.55 30.56
CA ILE A 114 9.47 -11.36 29.96
C ILE A 114 8.01 -11.68 29.62
N GLU A 115 7.08 -11.14 30.40
CA GLU A 115 5.65 -11.24 30.12
C GLU A 115 5.21 -10.11 29.20
N ILE A 116 4.76 -10.46 28.00
CA ILE A 116 4.22 -9.52 27.01
C ILE A 116 2.89 -10.04 26.49
N ASP A 117 1.86 -9.23 26.68
CA ASP A 117 0.59 -9.41 26.00
C ASP A 117 0.63 -8.61 24.69
N PHE A 118 0.77 -9.34 23.57
CA PHE A 118 0.76 -8.77 22.22
C PHE A 118 -0.65 -8.79 21.58
N ASN A 119 -1.65 -9.36 22.28
CA ASN A 119 -3.06 -9.30 21.91
C ASN A 119 -3.82 -8.19 22.65
N ALA A 120 -3.32 -7.73 23.81
CA ALA A 120 -3.88 -6.58 24.52
C ALA A 120 -3.82 -5.31 23.67
N THR A 121 -4.98 -4.68 23.55
CA THR A 121 -5.10 -3.31 23.07
C THR A 121 -4.69 -2.39 24.21
N GLU A 122 -3.43 -1.96 24.28
CA GLU A 122 -3.01 -1.01 25.32
C GLU A 122 -3.73 0.33 25.13
N SER A 123 -4.63 0.63 26.08
CA SER A 123 -5.17 1.95 26.36
C SER A 123 -4.02 2.92 26.68
N ARG A 124 -3.78 3.89 25.79
CA ARG A 124 -2.80 4.95 26.04
C ARG A 124 -3.45 6.08 26.84
N GLN A 125 -2.84 6.42 27.97
CA GLN A 125 -3.06 7.69 28.67
C GLN A 125 -2.60 8.86 27.81
N ASP A 126 -3.38 9.93 27.83
CA ASP A 126 -3.19 11.19 27.14
C ASP A 126 -1.82 11.84 27.45
N THR A 127 -0.87 11.64 26.53
CA THR A 127 -0.05 12.75 26.06
C THR A 127 -0.32 12.88 24.57
N GLN A 128 -1.03 13.94 24.23
CA GLN A 128 -1.55 14.28 22.92
C GLN A 128 -0.46 14.25 21.85
N THR A 129 -0.26 13.10 21.23
CA THR A 129 0.30 12.96 19.89
C THR A 129 -0.65 12.02 19.16
N GLN A 130 -1.52 12.58 18.33
CA GLN A 130 -2.40 11.82 17.45
C GLN A 130 -1.56 10.96 16.51
N CYS A 131 -1.24 9.75 16.96
CA CYS A 131 -0.57 8.73 16.16
C CYS A 131 -1.65 7.77 15.63
N GLY A 132 -2.51 8.32 14.77
CA GLY A 132 -3.44 7.57 13.96
C GLY A 132 -3.39 8.19 12.57
N CYS A 133 -3.10 7.39 11.56
CA CYS A 133 -3.21 7.85 10.18
C CYS A 133 -4.65 8.33 9.97
N PRO A 134 -4.90 9.59 9.57
CA PRO A 134 -6.26 10.11 9.40
C PRO A 134 -7.14 9.22 8.52
N GLY A 135 -6.54 8.50 7.56
CA GLY A 135 -7.21 7.56 6.67
C GLY A 135 -7.64 6.23 7.30
N THR A 136 -7.35 5.96 8.56
CA THR A 136 -7.79 4.74 9.28
C THR A 136 -8.61 5.03 10.53
N GLN A 137 -8.92 6.30 10.80
CA GLN A 137 -9.78 6.67 11.92
C GLN A 137 -11.22 6.26 11.63
N MET A 138 -11.85 5.58 12.59
CA MET A 138 -13.29 5.33 12.56
C MET A 138 -14.02 6.67 12.64
N ARG A 139 -14.99 6.88 11.74
CA ARG A 139 -15.88 8.05 11.72
C ARG A 139 -17.30 7.55 11.49
N ASP A 140 -18.23 8.09 12.26
CA ASP A 140 -19.66 7.80 12.17
C ASP A 140 -20.39 9.11 11.85
N PHE A 141 -21.27 9.07 10.85
CA PHE A 141 -22.01 10.23 10.34
C PHE A 141 -23.52 10.13 10.61
N SER A 142 -23.95 9.16 11.43
CA SER A 142 -25.37 8.87 11.67
C SER A 142 -26.19 10.03 12.25
N ASP A 143 -25.56 10.92 13.03
CA ASP A 143 -26.22 12.07 13.65
C ASP A 143 -26.30 13.32 12.74
N GLU A 144 -25.74 13.28 11.53
CA GLU A 144 -25.74 14.43 10.63
C GLU A 144 -27.08 14.62 9.93
N LYS A 145 -27.57 15.87 9.87
CA LYS A 145 -28.80 16.20 9.15
C LYS A 145 -28.56 16.07 7.65
N VAL A 146 -29.28 15.16 7.01
CA VAL A 146 -29.31 15.04 5.55
C VAL A 146 -30.27 16.09 5.00
N ASP A 147 -29.77 16.95 4.11
CA ASP A 147 -30.62 17.87 3.37
C ASP A 147 -31.62 17.08 2.50
N THR A 148 -32.87 17.54 2.44
CA THR A 148 -33.90 16.89 1.63
C THR A 148 -33.68 17.20 0.15
N TYR A 149 -33.20 16.23 -0.61
CA TYR A 149 -33.10 16.31 -2.08
C TYR A 149 -34.24 15.52 -2.75
N ASP A 150 -34.59 15.90 -3.98
CA ASP A 150 -35.53 15.13 -4.81
C ASP A 150 -34.84 13.84 -5.31
N GLU A 151 -35.02 12.75 -4.56
CA GLU A 151 -34.48 11.43 -4.87
C GLU A 151 -35.35 10.63 -5.88
N GLY A 152 -36.31 11.28 -6.54
CA GLY A 152 -37.24 10.62 -7.44
C GLY A 152 -36.60 9.89 -8.64
N GLY A 153 -37.07 8.65 -8.88
CA GLY A 153 -36.95 7.95 -10.16
C GLY A 153 -35.81 6.93 -10.27
N SER A 154 -35.99 5.94 -11.15
CA SER A 154 -34.98 4.91 -11.43
C SER A 154 -33.77 5.49 -12.18
N ARG A 155 -32.56 5.11 -11.76
CA ARG A 155 -31.30 5.48 -12.44
C ARG A 155 -30.75 4.25 -13.19
N PRO A 156 -30.70 4.25 -14.52
CA PRO A 156 -30.09 3.14 -15.25
C PRO A 156 -28.56 3.16 -15.05
N SER A 157 -27.98 1.99 -14.80
CA SER A 157 -26.53 1.85 -14.71
C SER A 157 -25.84 2.35 -15.97
N GLN A 158 -24.88 3.25 -15.79
CA GLN A 158 -24.00 3.72 -16.87
C GLN A 158 -22.78 2.81 -17.11
N LEU A 159 -22.61 1.74 -16.33
CA LEU A 159 -21.51 0.79 -16.52
C LEU A 159 -21.69 0.04 -17.85
N LYS A 160 -20.61 -0.02 -18.65
CA LYS A 160 -20.64 -0.68 -19.98
C LYS A 160 -19.70 -1.87 -20.08
N GLN A 161 -18.97 -2.19 -19.01
CA GLN A 161 -17.96 -3.24 -19.03
C GLN A 161 -17.90 -4.01 -17.72
N TRP A 162 -17.36 -5.23 -17.82
CA TRP A 162 -16.93 -6.08 -16.73
C TRP A 162 -15.73 -6.91 -17.21
N PRO A 163 -14.73 -7.23 -16.37
CA PRO A 163 -14.54 -6.80 -14.98
C PRO A 163 -14.10 -5.34 -14.86
N ILE A 164 -14.33 -4.73 -13.69
CA ILE A 164 -13.95 -3.32 -13.41
C ILE A 164 -12.68 -3.18 -12.56
N GLN A 165 -12.23 -4.26 -11.91
CA GLN A 165 -11.02 -4.26 -11.10
C GLN A 165 -9.78 -4.16 -11.99
N LEU A 166 -8.88 -3.21 -11.74
CA LEU A 166 -7.66 -3.02 -12.55
C LEU A 166 -6.82 -4.29 -12.63
N HIS A 167 -6.81 -5.08 -11.56
CA HIS A 167 -6.13 -6.37 -11.52
C HIS A 167 -6.67 -7.37 -12.54
N LEU A 168 -7.97 -7.34 -12.81
CA LEU A 168 -8.66 -8.31 -13.68
C LEU A 168 -8.87 -7.76 -15.10
N ALA A 169 -9.09 -6.46 -15.25
CA ALA A 169 -9.42 -5.82 -16.51
C ALA A 169 -8.28 -5.99 -17.54
N PRO A 170 -8.54 -6.57 -18.73
CA PRO A 170 -7.55 -6.64 -19.79
C PRO A 170 -7.34 -5.24 -20.41
N PRO A 171 -6.09 -4.74 -20.49
CA PRO A 171 -5.84 -3.38 -20.95
C PRO A 171 -6.26 -3.16 -22.41
N PHE A 172 -6.21 -4.19 -23.26
CA PHE A 172 -6.56 -4.10 -24.68
C PHE A 172 -8.05 -4.33 -24.99
N ALA A 173 -8.91 -4.42 -23.96
CA ALA A 173 -10.32 -4.69 -24.18
C ALA A 173 -11.02 -3.56 -24.96
N PRO A 174 -12.03 -3.86 -25.81
CA PRO A 174 -12.68 -2.87 -26.66
C PRO A 174 -13.27 -1.66 -25.92
N TYR A 175 -13.68 -1.84 -24.66
CA TYR A 175 -14.23 -0.77 -23.83
C TYR A 175 -13.19 0.26 -23.33
N PHE A 176 -11.89 0.00 -23.52
CA PHE A 176 -10.83 0.99 -23.28
C PHE A 176 -10.28 1.61 -24.57
N GLN A 177 -10.51 0.99 -25.73
CA GLN A 177 -9.85 1.41 -26.97
C GLN A 177 -10.33 2.79 -27.44
N GLY A 178 -9.43 3.78 -27.47
CA GLY A 178 -9.76 5.15 -27.88
C GLY A 178 -10.83 5.80 -27.01
N LYS A 179 -10.94 5.41 -25.73
CA LYS A 179 -11.92 5.94 -24.77
C LYS A 179 -11.27 6.85 -23.73
N ASP A 180 -12.08 7.70 -23.13
CA ASP A 180 -11.76 8.34 -21.86
C ASP A 180 -11.92 7.30 -20.74
N VAL A 181 -10.94 7.24 -19.83
CA VAL A 181 -10.90 6.23 -18.77
C VAL A 181 -10.91 6.90 -17.41
N LEU A 182 -11.71 6.35 -16.51
CA LEU A 182 -11.69 6.62 -15.08
C LEU A 182 -10.84 5.56 -14.37
N LEU A 183 -9.83 6.01 -13.65
CA LEU A 183 -9.10 5.22 -12.66
C LEU A 183 -9.54 5.67 -11.26
N VAL A 184 -10.25 4.82 -10.54
CA VAL A 184 -11.03 5.24 -9.37
C VAL A 184 -10.61 4.44 -8.14
N ALA A 185 -10.32 5.13 -7.05
CA ALA A 185 -10.13 4.45 -5.77
C ALA A 185 -11.43 3.80 -5.32
N ASP A 186 -11.38 2.57 -4.81
CA ASP A 186 -12.57 1.74 -4.52
C ASP A 186 -13.67 2.47 -3.74
N CYS A 187 -13.30 3.27 -2.73
CA CYS A 187 -14.24 3.99 -1.89
C CYS A 187 -15.04 5.07 -2.64
N VAL A 188 -14.46 5.71 -3.67
CA VAL A 188 -15.07 6.86 -4.36
C VAL A 188 -16.46 6.53 -4.91
N GLY A 189 -16.61 5.35 -5.53
CA GLY A 189 -17.89 4.93 -6.13
C GLY A 189 -19.01 4.71 -5.10
N TYR A 190 -18.66 4.52 -3.83
CA TYR A 190 -19.62 4.36 -2.73
C TYR A 190 -19.86 5.66 -1.96
N THR A 191 -18.94 6.63 -2.06
CA THR A 191 -19.08 7.93 -1.38
C THR A 191 -19.88 8.93 -2.22
N ILE A 192 -19.80 8.87 -3.55
CA ILE A 192 -20.52 9.79 -4.45
C ILE A 192 -21.88 9.18 -4.85
N GLY A 193 -22.98 9.76 -4.39
CA GLY A 193 -24.34 9.26 -4.68
C GLY A 193 -24.66 9.14 -6.17
N ASP A 194 -24.41 10.19 -6.96
CA ASP A 194 -24.71 10.22 -8.40
C ASP A 194 -23.49 9.84 -9.28
N PHE A 195 -22.57 8.99 -8.78
CA PHE A 195 -21.32 8.64 -9.45
C PHE A 195 -21.49 8.19 -10.91
N HIS A 196 -22.50 7.35 -11.16
CA HIS A 196 -22.78 6.85 -12.50
C HIS A 196 -23.20 7.97 -13.46
N LYS A 197 -23.99 8.93 -12.98
CA LYS A 197 -24.51 10.06 -13.77
C LYS A 197 -23.40 11.06 -14.08
N ASP A 198 -22.63 11.43 -13.07
CA ASP A 198 -21.73 12.58 -13.12
C ASP A 198 -20.34 12.23 -13.65
N TYR A 199 -19.86 11.00 -13.39
CA TYR A 199 -18.50 10.60 -13.73
C TYR A 199 -18.44 9.45 -14.74
N LEU A 200 -19.18 8.36 -14.50
CA LEU A 200 -19.01 7.12 -15.28
C LEU A 200 -19.55 7.22 -16.72
N LYS A 201 -20.60 8.00 -16.95
CA LYS A 201 -21.31 8.04 -18.23
C LYS A 201 -20.36 8.29 -19.41
N GLY A 202 -20.30 7.30 -20.32
CA GLY A 202 -19.52 7.37 -21.56
C GLY A 202 -18.04 7.04 -21.42
N ARG A 203 -17.56 6.67 -20.23
CA ARG A 203 -16.14 6.38 -19.96
C ARG A 203 -15.89 4.91 -19.65
N GLY A 204 -14.69 4.44 -19.96
CA GLY A 204 -14.17 3.20 -19.39
C GLY A 204 -13.88 3.41 -17.91
N LEU A 205 -14.03 2.38 -17.09
CA LEU A 205 -13.78 2.39 -15.65
C LEU A 205 -12.83 1.27 -15.28
N SER A 206 -11.87 1.63 -14.44
CA SER A 206 -11.01 0.71 -13.72
C SER A 206 -10.92 1.17 -12.27
N ILE A 207 -11.12 0.25 -11.33
CA ILE A 207 -10.99 0.51 -9.89
C ILE A 207 -9.74 -0.16 -9.31
N ALA A 208 -9.13 0.45 -8.30
CA ALA A 208 -7.99 -0.10 -7.58
C ALA A 208 -7.84 0.56 -6.20
N CYS A 209 -7.35 -0.19 -5.23
CA CYS A 209 -7.04 0.33 -3.90
C CYS A 209 -5.54 0.19 -3.62
N PRO A 210 -4.74 1.27 -3.68
CA PRO A 210 -3.28 1.19 -3.47
C PRO A 210 -2.86 0.64 -2.09
N LYS A 211 -3.78 0.65 -1.11
CA LYS A 211 -3.56 0.11 0.24
C LYS A 211 -3.87 -1.38 0.36
N LEU A 212 -4.92 -1.86 -0.30
CA LEU A 212 -5.40 -3.23 -0.16
C LEU A 212 -4.86 -4.15 -1.25
N ASP A 213 -4.52 -3.58 -2.40
CA ASP A 213 -4.02 -4.34 -3.53
C ASP A 213 -2.53 -4.61 -3.40
N SER A 214 -2.15 -5.87 -3.56
CA SER A 214 -0.76 -6.30 -3.68
C SER A 214 -0.27 -6.19 -5.14
N ASN A 215 1.06 -6.21 -5.34
CA ASN A 215 1.70 -6.23 -6.67
C ASN A 215 1.39 -5.00 -7.55
N GLN A 216 1.56 -3.79 -6.99
CA GLN A 216 1.32 -2.50 -7.66
C GLN A 216 2.09 -2.32 -9.00
N GLU A 217 3.19 -3.07 -9.21
CA GLU A 217 3.92 -3.09 -10.48
C GLU A 217 3.05 -3.52 -11.66
N ILE A 218 2.10 -4.44 -11.44
CA ILE A 218 1.14 -4.89 -12.45
C ILE A 218 0.25 -3.73 -12.90
N TYR A 219 -0.12 -2.84 -11.98
CA TYR A 219 -0.96 -1.69 -12.29
C TYR A 219 -0.21 -0.66 -13.12
N LEU A 220 1.06 -0.42 -12.80
CA LEU A 220 1.90 0.44 -13.63
C LEU A 220 2.00 -0.08 -15.06
N ASP A 221 2.30 -1.37 -15.26
CA ASP A 221 2.39 -1.98 -16.59
C ASP A 221 1.04 -1.91 -17.35
N LYS A 222 -0.07 -2.21 -16.67
CA LYS A 222 -1.41 -2.11 -17.27
C LYS A 222 -1.76 -0.68 -17.67
N LEU A 223 -1.45 0.31 -16.85
CA LEU A 223 -1.69 1.72 -17.17
C LEU A 223 -0.86 2.15 -18.38
N ILE A 224 0.42 1.74 -18.48
CA ILE A 224 1.24 1.97 -19.69
C ILE A 224 0.59 1.32 -20.92
N LYS A 225 0.10 0.08 -20.81
CA LYS A 225 -0.60 -0.64 -21.89
C LYS A 225 -1.93 0.01 -22.28
N LEU A 226 -2.66 0.60 -21.34
CA LEU A 226 -3.85 1.39 -21.63
C LEU A 226 -3.50 2.63 -22.45
N ILE A 227 -2.44 3.34 -22.05
CA ILE A 227 -1.97 4.56 -22.72
C ILE A 227 -1.46 4.26 -24.12
N ASP A 228 -0.52 3.33 -24.27
CA ASP A 228 0.14 3.08 -25.55
C ASP A 228 -0.64 2.13 -26.45
N GLY A 229 -1.17 1.06 -25.85
CA GLY A 229 -1.78 -0.07 -26.54
C GLY A 229 -3.25 0.14 -26.85
N ALA A 230 -4.07 0.37 -25.83
CA ALA A 230 -5.49 0.68 -26.00
C ALA A 230 -5.71 2.09 -26.57
N LYS A 231 -4.67 2.93 -26.53
CA LYS A 231 -4.70 4.29 -27.03
C LYS A 231 -5.81 5.13 -26.40
N ILE A 232 -5.97 5.05 -25.07
CA ILE A 232 -6.95 5.88 -24.35
C ILE A 232 -6.74 7.37 -24.67
N ASN A 233 -7.83 8.15 -24.61
CA ASN A 233 -7.83 9.58 -24.94
C ASN A 233 -7.38 10.41 -23.73
N THR A 234 -8.00 10.16 -22.57
CA THR A 234 -7.70 10.83 -21.30
C THR A 234 -7.75 9.83 -20.16
N LEU A 235 -7.08 10.17 -19.06
CA LEU A 235 -7.14 9.42 -17.82
C LEU A 235 -7.59 10.35 -16.69
N THR A 236 -8.78 10.13 -16.15
CA THR A 236 -9.24 10.82 -14.94
C THR A 236 -9.00 9.93 -13.74
N VAL A 237 -8.21 10.40 -12.78
CA VAL A 237 -7.88 9.69 -11.55
C VAL A 237 -8.68 10.28 -10.40
N MET A 238 -9.56 9.48 -9.81
CA MET A 238 -10.38 9.89 -8.66
C MET A 238 -9.87 9.21 -7.40
N THR A 239 -9.49 10.00 -6.40
CA THR A 239 -8.94 9.54 -5.12
C THR A 239 -9.74 10.11 -3.96
N MET A 240 -9.77 9.41 -2.82
CA MET A 240 -10.28 9.99 -1.58
C MET A 240 -9.28 10.97 -0.97
N GLU A 241 -9.74 11.86 -0.09
CA GLU A 241 -8.90 12.81 0.68
C GLU A 241 -7.92 12.13 1.65
N VAL A 242 -8.13 10.84 1.91
CA VAL A 242 -7.33 10.07 2.85
C VAL A 242 -5.96 9.72 2.25
N PRO A 243 -4.90 9.70 3.08
CA PRO A 243 -3.52 9.53 2.60
C PRO A 243 -3.27 8.18 1.92
N CYS A 244 -4.07 7.16 2.20
CA CYS A 244 -3.94 5.86 1.57
C CYS A 244 -4.21 5.90 0.05
N CYS A 245 -4.98 6.85 -0.46
CA CYS A 245 -5.30 6.94 -1.89
C CYS A 245 -4.23 7.63 -2.74
N ASN A 246 -3.24 8.30 -2.13
CA ASN A 246 -2.22 9.09 -2.84
C ASN A 246 -1.39 8.25 -3.84
N GLY A 247 -1.21 6.95 -3.56
CA GLY A 247 -0.47 6.04 -4.42
C GLY A 247 -1.09 5.88 -5.83
N LEU A 248 -2.41 6.05 -5.96
CA LEU A 248 -3.10 5.82 -7.23
C LEU A 248 -2.77 6.88 -8.27
N LEU A 249 -2.79 8.16 -7.88
CA LEU A 249 -2.39 9.27 -8.76
C LEU A 249 -0.91 9.18 -9.12
N PHE A 250 -0.05 8.81 -8.16
CA PHE A 250 1.37 8.60 -8.41
C PHE A 250 1.60 7.52 -9.47
N LEU A 251 0.91 6.39 -9.40
CA LEU A 251 1.00 5.31 -10.39
C LEU A 251 0.55 5.79 -11.78
N ALA A 252 -0.53 6.57 -11.86
CA ALA A 252 -1.02 7.12 -13.12
C ALA A 252 0.00 8.10 -13.76
N LYS A 253 0.57 9.02 -12.99
CA LYS A 253 1.61 9.94 -13.47
C LYS A 253 2.85 9.19 -13.94
N LYS A 254 3.34 8.25 -13.13
CA LYS A 254 4.49 7.40 -13.48
C LYS A 254 4.23 6.57 -14.75
N ALA A 255 3.01 6.09 -14.96
CA ALA A 255 2.63 5.39 -16.18
C ALA A 255 2.69 6.31 -17.40
N ALA A 256 2.15 7.53 -17.32
CA ALA A 256 2.17 8.49 -18.42
C ALA A 256 3.58 9.07 -18.72
N GLU A 257 4.44 9.15 -17.71
CA GLU A 257 5.86 9.47 -17.90
C GLU A 257 6.57 8.39 -18.71
N LYS A 258 6.34 7.11 -18.36
CA LYS A 258 6.95 5.94 -19.01
C LYS A 258 6.34 5.58 -20.36
N ALA A 259 5.08 5.94 -20.59
CA ALA A 259 4.38 5.66 -21.84
C ALA A 259 4.96 6.49 -23.01
N LYS A 260 4.89 5.92 -24.22
CA LYS A 260 5.32 6.58 -25.45
C LYS A 260 4.34 7.68 -25.87
N ARG A 261 3.03 7.46 -25.67
CA ARG A 261 1.98 8.44 -25.92
C ARG A 261 1.79 9.36 -24.71
N LYS A 262 1.58 10.64 -24.99
CA LYS A 262 1.14 11.62 -23.99
C LYS A 262 -0.37 11.75 -24.04
N ILE A 263 -0.99 11.72 -22.86
CA ILE A 263 -2.43 11.91 -22.66
C ILE A 263 -2.64 12.92 -21.54
N PRO A 264 -3.74 13.69 -21.56
CA PRO A 264 -4.14 14.51 -20.42
C PRO A 264 -4.52 13.63 -19.23
N ILE A 265 -4.02 13.98 -18.04
CA ILE A 265 -4.46 13.40 -16.77
C ILE A 265 -5.25 14.44 -15.98
N LYS A 266 -6.43 14.06 -15.51
CA LYS A 266 -7.24 14.87 -14.59
C LYS A 266 -7.26 14.23 -13.22
N SER A 267 -6.92 14.98 -12.17
CA SER A 267 -7.00 14.51 -10.79
C SER A 267 -8.25 15.11 -10.12
N ILE A 268 -9.00 14.25 -9.43
CA ILE A 268 -10.17 14.64 -8.62
C ILE A 268 -10.00 14.05 -7.22
N VAL A 269 -10.02 14.91 -6.20
CA VAL A 269 -9.95 14.51 -4.79
C VAL A 269 -11.34 14.62 -4.17
N VAL A 270 -11.83 13.51 -3.64
CA VAL A 270 -13.18 13.35 -3.07
C VAL A 270 -13.07 13.30 -1.54
N GLY A 271 -13.81 14.13 -0.85
CA GLY A 271 -13.93 14.09 0.61
C GLY A 271 -14.60 12.81 1.08
N ILE A 272 -14.40 12.40 2.33
CA ILE A 272 -15.05 11.21 2.90
C ILE A 272 -16.58 11.31 2.97
N LYS A 273 -17.14 12.51 2.74
CA LYS A 273 -18.58 12.78 2.65
C LYS A 273 -19.09 12.92 1.22
N GLY A 274 -18.22 12.73 0.22
CA GLY A 274 -18.61 12.70 -1.19
C GLY A 274 -18.52 14.04 -1.90
N ASP A 275 -18.17 15.10 -1.19
CA ASP A 275 -17.88 16.41 -1.76
C ASP A 275 -16.58 16.41 -2.56
N ILE A 276 -16.51 17.25 -3.59
CA ILE A 276 -15.29 17.39 -4.41
C ILE A 276 -14.42 18.48 -3.80
N LEU A 277 -13.29 18.07 -3.22
CA LEU A 277 -12.35 18.96 -2.56
C LEU A 277 -11.39 19.64 -3.53
N LYS A 278 -11.00 18.93 -4.59
CA LYS A 278 -10.03 19.44 -5.58
C LYS A 278 -10.25 18.80 -6.94
N GLU A 279 -10.09 19.60 -7.99
CA GLU A 279 -10.13 19.14 -9.38
C GLU A 279 -9.10 19.92 -10.23
N GLU A 280 -8.15 19.21 -10.84
CA GLU A 280 -7.06 19.83 -11.61
C GLU A 280 -6.55 18.92 -12.74
N TRP A 281 -5.98 19.54 -13.78
CA TRP A 281 -5.24 18.83 -14.82
C TRP A 281 -3.76 18.78 -14.43
N VAL A 282 -3.12 17.61 -14.57
CA VAL A 282 -1.76 17.33 -14.08
C VAL A 282 -0.90 16.61 -15.10
#